data_AF-A0A368F0V7-F1
#
_entry.id   AF-A0A368F0V7-F1
#
_cell.length_a   1.000
_cell.length_b   1.000
_cell.length_c   1.000
_cell.angle_alpha   90.00
_cell.angle_beta   90.00
_cell.angle_gamma   90.00
#
_symmetry.space_group_name_H-M   'P 1'
#
loop_
_entity.id
_entity.type
_entity.pdbx_description
1 polymer ?
#
loop_
_entity_poly.entity_id
_entity_poly.type
_entity_poly.pdbx_seq_one_letter_code
_entity_poly.pdbx_strand_id
1 'polypeptide(L)'
;LKFQVVTEDTWRANYYRGVYADTDGGLRTIYSGNLHVLSIRGAGHFTTLSRPAQTLQVVRNFIRGLGYDNCLSAVNLAAAPLLPFYAQMLNPNTTRMQADKIVNLPGLTFEINFNQYSGYLRGSDTHKLHYWLVESQNYPSTAPLLLWLNGGPGSSSVWGMLTENGPFRPNKDRKTLYENVYSWNKFANVLYLEAPHNVGYSYSTKPDDNAYTDDQVGPVSPPLQ
;
A
#
# COMPACT_ATOMS: atom_id res chain seq x y z
N LEU A 1 -3.84 -18.32 33.77
CA LEU A 1 -2.67 -19.01 33.18
C LEU A 1 -1.49 -18.05 33.20
N LYS A 2 -0.30 -18.48 33.66
CA LYS A 2 0.94 -17.70 33.50
C LYS A 2 1.78 -18.35 32.40
N PHE A 3 1.96 -17.64 31.31
CA PHE A 3 2.85 -18.04 30.21
C PHE A 3 4.28 -17.59 30.55
N GLN A 4 5.25 -18.50 30.43
CA GLN A 4 6.66 -18.23 30.65
C GLN A 4 7.37 -18.07 29.32
N VAL A 5 8.28 -17.11 29.19
CA VAL A 5 9.09 -16.96 27.97
C VAL A 5 10.03 -18.15 27.86
N VAL A 6 9.99 -18.82 26.71
CA VAL A 6 10.85 -19.96 26.36
C VAL A 6 11.97 -19.49 25.44
N THR A 7 11.67 -18.57 24.52
CA THR A 7 12.65 -18.03 23.56
C THR A 7 12.30 -16.59 23.20
N GLU A 8 13.31 -15.76 23.05
CA GLU A 8 13.19 -14.40 22.52
C GLU A 8 14.39 -14.10 21.63
N ASP A 9 14.15 -13.95 20.33
CA ASP A 9 15.17 -13.76 19.32
C ASP A 9 14.63 -13.07 18.05
N THR A 10 15.52 -12.76 17.11
CA THR A 10 15.13 -12.26 15.79
C THR A 10 14.86 -13.42 14.83
N TRP A 11 13.83 -13.29 14.02
CA TRP A 11 13.58 -14.19 12.89
C TRP A 11 13.95 -13.51 11.58
N ARG A 12 14.26 -14.30 10.55
CA ARG A 12 14.76 -13.82 9.25
C ARG A 12 13.68 -13.90 8.17
N ALA A 13 13.51 -12.82 7.43
CA ALA A 13 12.64 -12.82 6.25
C ALA A 13 13.38 -13.49 5.08
N ASN A 14 12.80 -14.56 4.53
CA ASN A 14 13.42 -15.36 3.48
C ASN A 14 12.33 -15.83 2.49
N TYR A 15 12.04 -15.03 1.47
CA TYR A 15 10.90 -15.29 0.57
C TYR A 15 11.29 -15.55 -0.90
N TYR A 16 12.53 -15.25 -1.32
CA TYR A 16 13.04 -15.59 -2.66
C TYR A 16 14.30 -16.43 -2.57
N ARG A 17 14.31 -17.63 -3.19
CA ARG A 17 15.56 -18.35 -3.44
C ARG A 17 16.35 -17.59 -4.50
N GLY A 18 17.49 -17.02 -4.12
CA GLY A 18 18.58 -16.72 -5.06
C GLY A 18 19.08 -15.28 -5.09
N VAL A 19 18.35 -14.29 -4.56
CA VAL A 19 18.89 -12.92 -4.44
C VAL A 19 18.29 -12.24 -3.22
N TYR A 20 19.16 -11.65 -2.40
CA TYR A 20 18.98 -10.83 -1.20
C TYR A 20 19.06 -11.52 0.17
N ALA A 21 19.86 -10.86 1.01
CA ALA A 21 20.44 -11.29 2.28
C ALA A 21 19.41 -11.62 3.37
N ASP A 22 19.86 -12.32 4.41
CA ASP A 22 19.14 -12.60 5.66
C ASP A 22 18.69 -11.30 6.37
N THR A 23 17.66 -10.65 5.83
CA THR A 23 17.08 -9.44 6.40
C THR A 23 16.30 -9.80 7.67
N ASP A 24 16.44 -8.96 8.70
CA ASP A 24 15.67 -9.10 9.93
C ASP A 24 14.16 -9.06 9.60
N GLY A 25 13.48 -10.19 9.77
CA GLY A 25 12.03 -10.29 9.61
C GLY A 25 11.27 -9.64 10.76
N GLY A 26 11.87 -9.62 11.95
CA GLY A 26 11.32 -8.98 13.15
C GLY A 26 11.74 -9.73 14.42
N LEU A 27 11.06 -9.46 15.53
CA LEU A 27 11.26 -10.14 16.81
C LEU A 27 10.26 -11.28 16.94
N ARG A 28 10.68 -12.34 17.62
CA ARG A 28 9.86 -13.49 17.98
C ARG A 28 10.02 -13.76 19.48
N THR A 29 8.90 -13.88 20.17
CA THR A 29 8.82 -14.34 21.55
C THR A 29 7.95 -15.59 21.60
N ILE A 30 8.53 -16.70 22.02
CA ILE A 30 7.82 -17.97 22.21
C ILE A 30 7.58 -18.14 23.70
N TYR A 31 6.34 -18.43 24.06
CA TYR A 31 5.92 -18.71 25.42
C TYR A 31 5.60 -20.19 25.60
N SER A 32 5.60 -20.62 26.87
CA SER A 32 5.10 -21.94 27.26
C SER A 32 3.68 -22.17 26.74
N GLY A 33 3.31 -23.43 26.47
CA GLY A 33 1.98 -23.73 25.92
C GLY A 33 1.77 -23.33 24.45
N ASN A 34 2.86 -23.21 23.68
CA ASN A 34 2.83 -23.00 22.22
C ASN A 34 2.19 -21.66 21.78
N LEU A 35 2.30 -20.62 22.61
CA LEU A 35 1.91 -19.26 22.25
C LEU A 35 3.11 -18.53 21.65
N HIS A 36 2.97 -18.02 20.43
CA HIS A 36 4.03 -17.33 19.70
C HIS A 36 3.58 -15.90 19.40
N VAL A 37 4.40 -14.92 19.77
CA VAL A 37 4.19 -13.51 19.45
C VAL A 37 5.33 -13.07 18.53
N LEU A 38 4.99 -12.53 17.37
CA LEU A 38 5.98 -12.08 16.40
C LEU A 38 5.67 -10.66 15.95
N SER A 39 6.71 -9.83 15.86
CA SER A 39 6.65 -8.57 15.11
C SER A 39 7.15 -8.79 13.70
N ILE A 40 6.66 -7.97 12.77
CA ILE A 40 7.14 -7.93 11.39
C ILE A 40 7.77 -6.56 11.17
N ARG A 41 9.08 -6.54 10.93
CA ARG A 41 9.85 -5.31 10.75
C ARG A 41 9.31 -4.55 9.52
N GLY A 42 9.12 -3.25 9.70
CA GLY A 42 8.66 -2.35 8.63
C GLY A 42 7.20 -2.58 8.23
N ALA A 43 6.40 -3.31 9.02
CA ALA A 43 4.97 -3.41 8.83
C ALA A 43 4.24 -2.28 9.58
N GLY A 44 3.24 -1.69 8.94
CA GLY A 44 2.34 -0.69 9.56
C GLY A 44 1.15 -1.33 10.28
N HIS A 45 0.15 -0.51 10.61
CA HIS A 45 -1.11 -0.95 11.24
C HIS A 45 -1.81 -2.10 10.48
N PHE A 46 -1.63 -2.16 9.15
CA PHE A 46 -2.13 -3.24 8.30
C PHE A 46 -0.97 -4.15 7.84
N THR A 47 -0.52 -5.03 8.73
CA THR A 47 0.67 -5.87 8.54
C THR A 47 0.59 -6.74 7.28
N THR A 48 -0.55 -7.43 7.04
CA THR A 48 -0.74 -8.28 5.85
C THR A 48 -0.75 -7.51 4.54
N LEU A 49 -1.15 -6.23 4.57
CA LEU A 49 -1.18 -5.37 3.40
C LEU A 49 0.22 -4.84 3.08
N SER A 50 0.91 -4.34 4.10
CA SER A 50 2.24 -3.72 3.96
C SER A 50 3.37 -4.74 3.77
N ARG A 51 3.26 -5.93 4.37
CA ARG A 51 4.28 -6.99 4.34
C ARG A 51 3.65 -8.38 4.07
N PRO A 52 3.01 -8.58 2.90
CA PRO A 52 2.27 -9.81 2.61
C PRO A 52 3.15 -11.06 2.58
N ALA A 53 4.36 -10.98 2.01
CA ALA A 53 5.27 -12.12 1.93
C ALA A 53 5.78 -12.57 3.31
N GLN A 54 6.21 -11.62 4.14
CA GLN A 54 6.65 -11.87 5.52
C GLN A 54 5.52 -12.47 6.36
N THR A 55 4.31 -11.93 6.21
CA THR A 55 3.14 -12.45 6.94
C THR A 55 2.80 -13.87 6.51
N LEU A 56 2.84 -14.15 5.21
CA LEU A 56 2.63 -15.50 4.67
C LEU A 56 3.68 -16.50 5.19
N GLN A 57 4.96 -16.10 5.24
CA GLN A 57 6.04 -16.92 5.80
C GLN A 57 5.77 -17.27 7.26
N VAL A 58 5.48 -16.27 8.10
CA VAL A 58 5.22 -16.46 9.53
C VAL A 58 4.04 -17.42 9.76
N VAL A 59 2.91 -17.15 9.09
CA VAL A 59 1.69 -17.96 9.25
C VAL A 59 1.91 -19.39 8.75
N ARG A 60 2.51 -19.55 7.56
CA ARG A 60 2.79 -20.87 6.99
C ARG A 60 3.74 -21.66 7.89
N ASN A 61 4.80 -21.03 8.40
CA ASN A 61 5.80 -21.72 9.22
C ASN A 61 5.20 -22.16 10.56
N PHE A 62 4.40 -21.31 11.21
CA PHE A 62 3.66 -21.69 12.40
C PHE A 62 2.74 -22.90 12.17
N ILE A 63 1.88 -22.82 11.15
CA ILE A 63 0.90 -23.89 10.83
C ILE A 63 1.61 -25.21 10.49
N ARG A 64 2.78 -25.15 9.83
CA ARG A 64 3.53 -26.33 9.39
C ARG A 64 4.53 -26.84 10.44
N GLY A 65 4.64 -26.19 11.61
CA GLY A 65 5.63 -26.56 12.62
C GLY A 65 7.08 -26.36 12.17
N LEU A 66 7.33 -25.35 11.34
CA LEU A 66 8.65 -25.05 10.78
C LEU A 66 9.28 -23.86 11.51
N GLY A 67 10.61 -23.79 11.50
CA GLY A 67 11.33 -22.60 11.97
C GLY A 67 10.91 -21.36 11.19
N TYR A 68 10.79 -20.22 11.86
CA TYR A 68 10.29 -19.00 11.23
C TYR A 68 11.18 -18.48 10.10
N ASP A 69 12.45 -18.87 10.06
CA ASP A 69 13.40 -18.53 8.99
C ASP A 69 13.22 -19.38 7.72
N ASN A 70 12.32 -20.37 7.75
CA ASN A 70 12.09 -21.26 6.61
C ASN A 70 11.42 -20.51 5.46
N CYS A 71 11.98 -20.65 4.26
CA CYS A 71 11.56 -19.85 3.12
C CYS A 71 10.28 -20.33 2.44
N LEU A 72 9.64 -19.43 1.67
CA LEU A 72 8.41 -19.70 0.92
C LEU A 72 8.60 -20.57 -0.33
N SER A 73 9.72 -21.28 -0.48
CA SER A 73 10.05 -22.08 -1.67
C SER A 73 9.03 -23.18 -2.02
N ALA A 74 8.28 -23.68 -1.04
CA ALA A 74 7.21 -24.67 -1.25
C ALA A 74 5.84 -24.04 -1.56
N VAL A 75 5.76 -22.70 -1.63
CA VAL A 75 4.54 -21.97 -1.95
C VAL A 75 4.63 -21.48 -3.39
N ASN A 76 3.61 -21.79 -4.20
CA ASN A 76 3.51 -21.21 -5.53
C ASN A 76 3.15 -19.72 -5.40
N LEU A 77 4.12 -18.85 -5.62
CA LEU A 77 3.96 -17.40 -5.60
C LEU A 77 3.75 -16.82 -7.01
N ALA A 78 3.64 -17.65 -8.05
CA ALA A 78 3.40 -17.18 -9.41
C ALA A 78 1.99 -16.61 -9.52
N ALA A 79 1.89 -15.34 -9.92
CA ALA A 79 0.62 -14.73 -10.24
C ALA A 79 -0.04 -15.47 -11.41
N ALA A 80 -1.35 -15.70 -11.31
CA ALA A 80 -2.12 -16.19 -12.45
C ALA A 80 -2.07 -15.17 -13.60
N PRO A 81 -2.10 -15.62 -14.87
CA PRO A 81 -2.16 -14.70 -15.99
C PRO A 81 -3.45 -13.86 -15.93
N LEU A 82 -3.38 -12.62 -16.43
CA LEU A 82 -4.56 -11.78 -16.62
C LEU A 82 -5.51 -12.46 -17.61
N LEU A 83 -6.83 -12.32 -17.38
CA LEU A 83 -7.81 -12.77 -18.38
C LEU A 83 -7.62 -11.96 -19.69
N PRO A 84 -7.88 -12.55 -20.88
CA PRO A 84 -7.59 -11.91 -22.17
C PRO A 84 -8.15 -10.50 -22.34
N PHE A 85 -9.36 -10.24 -21.82
CA PHE A 85 -9.97 -8.91 -21.83
C PHE A 85 -9.13 -7.84 -21.12
N TYR A 86 -8.51 -8.19 -19.98
CA TYR A 86 -7.65 -7.27 -19.23
C TYR A 86 -6.26 -7.13 -19.85
N ALA A 87 -5.75 -8.18 -20.52
CA ALA A 87 -4.46 -8.14 -21.20
C ALA A 87 -4.46 -7.17 -22.40
N GLN A 88 -5.58 -7.05 -23.11
CA GLN A 88 -5.72 -6.15 -24.27
C GLN A 88 -5.64 -4.66 -23.91
N MET A 89 -5.92 -4.29 -22.65
CA MET A 89 -5.79 -2.90 -22.18
C MET A 89 -4.32 -2.43 -22.04
N LEU A 90 -3.36 -3.37 -22.05
CA LEU A 90 -1.92 -3.09 -21.91
C LEU A 90 -1.23 -2.87 -23.28
N ASN A 91 -1.77 -1.97 -24.11
CA ASN A 91 -1.19 -1.64 -25.42
C ASN A 91 0.10 -0.79 -25.26
N PRO A 92 1.24 -1.12 -25.92
CA PRO A 92 2.49 -0.36 -25.82
C PRO A 92 2.43 1.09 -26.36
N ASN A 93 1.39 1.45 -27.11
CA ASN A 93 1.17 2.83 -27.58
C ASN A 93 0.36 3.71 -26.61
N THR A 94 0.03 3.19 -25.43
CA THR A 94 -0.75 3.90 -24.41
C THR A 94 0.13 4.89 -23.67
N THR A 95 -0.26 6.17 -23.64
CA THR A 95 0.43 7.18 -22.80
C THR A 95 0.29 6.83 -21.31
N ARG A 96 1.21 7.28 -20.46
CA ARG A 96 1.13 7.03 -19.01
C ARG A 96 -0.23 7.45 -18.41
N MET A 97 -0.77 8.59 -18.82
CA MET A 97 -2.08 9.06 -18.37
C MET A 97 -3.21 8.10 -18.77
N GLN A 98 -3.17 7.56 -19.99
CA GLN A 98 -4.17 6.58 -20.44
C GLN A 98 -4.00 5.24 -19.72
N ALA A 99 -2.77 4.82 -19.43
CA ALA A 99 -2.48 3.58 -18.70
C ALA A 99 -2.94 3.66 -17.23
N ASP A 100 -2.79 4.84 -16.62
CA ASP A 100 -3.21 5.08 -15.22
C ASP A 100 -4.72 5.31 -15.10
N LYS A 101 -5.47 5.47 -16.22
CA LYS A 101 -6.91 5.77 -16.18
C LYS A 101 -7.71 4.59 -15.65
N ILE A 102 -8.50 4.81 -14.61
CA ILE A 102 -9.44 3.83 -14.08
C ILE A 102 -10.73 3.91 -14.90
N VAL A 103 -10.93 2.93 -15.77
CA VAL A 103 -12.14 2.82 -16.62
C VAL A 103 -13.30 2.11 -15.92
N ASN A 104 -13.01 1.22 -14.97
CA ASN A 104 -14.01 0.52 -14.19
C ASN A 104 -13.48 0.33 -12.76
N LEU A 105 -14.24 0.80 -11.77
CA LEU A 105 -13.93 0.60 -10.36
C LEU A 105 -14.94 -0.41 -9.78
N PRO A 106 -14.51 -1.63 -9.42
CA PRO A 106 -15.40 -2.65 -8.89
C PRO A 106 -16.18 -2.16 -7.66
N GLY A 107 -17.47 -2.50 -7.63
CA GLY A 107 -18.33 -2.20 -6.48
C GLY A 107 -19.01 -0.83 -6.51
N LEU A 108 -18.74 0.04 -7.48
CA LEU A 108 -19.51 1.27 -7.66
C LEU A 108 -21.01 0.97 -7.82
N THR A 109 -21.84 1.61 -6.99
CA THR A 109 -23.31 1.48 -7.05
C THR A 109 -24.01 2.67 -7.68
N PHE A 110 -23.24 3.59 -8.27
CA PHE A 110 -23.74 4.81 -8.91
C PHE A 110 -22.85 5.18 -10.11
N GLU A 111 -23.41 5.95 -11.05
CA GLU A 111 -22.66 6.44 -12.21
C GLU A 111 -21.81 7.65 -11.84
N ILE A 112 -20.55 7.64 -12.27
CA ILE A 112 -19.63 8.78 -12.08
C ILE A 112 -19.59 9.63 -13.34
N ASN A 113 -19.42 10.95 -13.17
CA ASN A 113 -19.34 11.92 -14.28
C ASN A 113 -17.94 12.56 -14.42
N PHE A 114 -16.92 12.02 -13.73
CA PHE A 114 -15.56 12.53 -13.70
C PHE A 114 -14.56 11.42 -14.02
N ASN A 115 -13.39 11.78 -14.55
CA ASN A 115 -12.32 10.80 -14.73
C ASN A 115 -11.55 10.59 -13.42
N GLN A 116 -10.92 9.42 -13.32
CA GLN A 116 -10.02 9.09 -12.24
C GLN A 116 -8.82 8.29 -12.76
N TYR A 117 -7.69 8.46 -12.08
CA TYR A 117 -6.42 7.88 -12.46
C TYR A 117 -5.70 7.37 -11.22
N SER A 118 -5.10 6.18 -11.31
CA SER A 118 -4.28 5.59 -10.27
C SER A 118 -2.99 5.06 -10.87
N GLY A 119 -1.85 5.51 -10.35
CA GLY A 119 -0.53 5.16 -10.88
C GLY A 119 0.58 5.54 -9.92
N TYR A 120 1.80 5.73 -10.45
CA TYR A 120 3.00 5.97 -9.62
C TYR A 120 3.80 7.21 -10.03
N LEU A 121 3.83 8.23 -9.18
CA LEU A 121 4.72 9.38 -9.35
C LEU A 121 6.15 9.03 -8.90
N ARG A 122 7.14 9.66 -9.54
CA ARG A 122 8.55 9.50 -9.18
C ARG A 122 8.87 10.46 -8.04
N GLY A 123 9.03 9.95 -6.82
CA GLY A 123 9.48 10.75 -5.66
C GLY A 123 11.00 10.93 -5.63
N SER A 124 11.73 9.88 -6.05
CA SER A 124 13.19 9.89 -6.25
C SER A 124 13.56 8.85 -7.30
N ASP A 125 14.86 8.60 -7.52
CA ASP A 125 15.32 7.52 -8.39
C ASP A 125 14.76 6.17 -7.95
N THR A 126 14.71 5.96 -6.63
CA THR A 126 14.30 4.70 -6.02
C THR A 126 12.86 4.71 -5.51
N HIS A 127 12.26 5.87 -5.23
CA HIS A 127 10.92 5.96 -4.64
C HIS A 127 9.82 6.12 -5.69
N LYS A 128 8.84 5.24 -5.62
CA LYS A 128 7.61 5.26 -6.42
C LYS A 128 6.43 5.53 -5.50
N LEU A 129 5.82 6.71 -5.64
CA LEU A 129 4.70 7.14 -4.81
C LEU A 129 3.39 6.85 -5.55
N HIS A 130 2.57 5.98 -4.99
CA HIS A 130 1.22 5.73 -5.49
C HIS A 130 0.38 7.00 -5.35
N TYR A 131 -0.37 7.30 -6.40
CA TYR A 131 -1.34 8.38 -6.38
C TYR A 131 -2.70 7.88 -6.88
N TRP A 132 -3.76 8.51 -6.39
CA TRP A 132 -5.10 8.43 -6.96
C TRP A 132 -5.62 9.86 -7.20
N LEU A 133 -5.75 10.25 -8.47
CA LEU A 133 -6.34 11.50 -8.88
C LEU A 133 -7.82 11.28 -9.19
N VAL A 134 -8.70 12.08 -8.59
CA VAL A 134 -10.10 12.20 -8.98
C VAL A 134 -10.32 13.60 -9.54
N GLU A 135 -10.73 13.69 -10.81
CA GLU A 135 -11.02 14.98 -11.43
C GLU A 135 -12.25 15.64 -10.80
N SER A 136 -12.35 16.95 -10.97
CA SER A 136 -13.52 17.70 -10.53
C SER A 136 -14.78 17.20 -11.22
N GLN A 137 -15.88 17.06 -10.47
CA GLN A 137 -17.22 16.79 -11.00
C GLN A 137 -17.73 17.95 -11.85
N ASN A 138 -17.20 19.15 -11.66
CA ASN A 138 -17.58 20.37 -12.36
C ASN A 138 -16.34 21.04 -12.97
N TYR A 139 -16.36 21.24 -14.29
CA TYR A 139 -15.33 21.95 -15.05
C TYR A 139 -13.88 21.50 -14.73
N PRO A 140 -13.54 20.20 -14.88
CA PRO A 140 -12.24 19.67 -14.46
C PRO A 140 -11.02 20.34 -15.11
N SER A 141 -11.17 20.88 -16.32
CA SER A 141 -10.09 21.60 -17.01
C SER A 141 -9.74 22.96 -16.40
N THR A 142 -10.64 23.58 -15.64
CA THR A 142 -10.44 24.89 -15.00
C THR A 142 -10.50 24.85 -13.48
N ALA A 143 -10.93 23.72 -12.91
CA ALA A 143 -10.96 23.50 -11.48
C ALA A 143 -9.53 23.47 -10.88
N PRO A 144 -9.33 23.98 -9.65
CA PRO A 144 -8.03 23.94 -8.99
C PRO A 144 -7.58 22.50 -8.73
N LEU A 145 -6.26 22.31 -8.65
CA LEU A 145 -5.65 21.06 -8.18
C LEU A 145 -5.41 21.15 -6.67
N LEU A 146 -5.99 20.23 -5.91
CA LEU A 146 -5.76 20.04 -4.48
C LEU A 146 -4.91 18.79 -4.25
N LEU A 147 -3.77 18.94 -3.59
CA LEU A 147 -3.01 17.82 -3.04
C LEU A 147 -3.54 17.47 -1.65
N TRP A 148 -3.86 16.20 -1.42
CA TRP A 148 -4.26 15.68 -0.11
C TRP A 148 -3.24 14.68 0.41
N LEU A 149 -2.80 14.91 1.65
CA LEU A 149 -1.88 14.06 2.39
C LEU A 149 -2.47 13.74 3.76
N ASN A 150 -2.62 12.46 4.08
CA ASN A 150 -2.87 12.05 5.47
C ASN A 150 -1.57 12.13 6.28
N GLY A 151 -1.70 12.60 7.52
CA GLY A 151 -0.59 12.70 8.46
C GLY A 151 -0.22 11.36 9.12
N GLY A 152 0.60 11.41 10.15
CA GLY A 152 1.12 10.22 10.82
C GLY A 152 2.46 10.48 11.47
N PRO A 153 3.51 9.72 11.15
CA PRO A 153 3.89 9.26 9.80
C PRO A 153 3.34 7.89 9.42
N GLY A 154 3.06 7.69 8.12
CA GLY A 154 2.77 6.36 7.56
C GLY A 154 1.30 6.04 7.26
N SER A 155 0.37 6.99 7.40
CA SER A 155 -1.04 6.75 7.05
C SER A 155 -1.28 6.91 5.56
N SER A 156 -2.14 6.05 5.01
CA SER A 156 -2.52 6.11 3.59
C SER A 156 -3.44 7.30 3.30
N SER A 157 -3.13 8.06 2.26
CA SER A 157 -4.04 9.10 1.73
C SER A 157 -5.23 8.51 0.96
N VAL A 158 -5.10 7.29 0.45
CA VAL A 158 -6.23 6.55 -0.17
C VAL A 158 -7.25 6.16 0.89
N TRP A 159 -6.81 5.90 2.13
CA TRP A 159 -7.73 5.76 3.26
C TRP A 159 -8.53 7.04 3.48
N GLY A 160 -7.88 8.21 3.54
CA GLY A 160 -8.57 9.50 3.67
C GLY A 160 -9.54 9.79 2.51
N MET A 161 -9.18 9.42 1.27
CA MET A 161 -10.12 9.45 0.15
C MET A 161 -11.40 8.66 0.45
N LEU A 162 -11.26 7.40 0.89
CA LEU A 162 -12.38 6.49 1.11
C LEU A 162 -13.19 6.80 2.36
N THR A 163 -12.60 7.42 3.38
CA THR A 163 -13.25 7.63 4.69
C THR A 163 -13.51 9.09 5.06
N GLU A 164 -12.86 10.06 4.42
CA GLU A 164 -12.93 11.48 4.82
C GLU A 164 -13.54 12.38 3.75
N ASN A 165 -12.91 12.56 2.58
CA ASN A 165 -13.33 13.63 1.66
C ASN A 165 -13.37 13.26 0.16
N GLY A 166 -13.08 12.01 -0.20
CA GLY A 166 -13.18 11.54 -1.57
C GLY A 166 -14.61 11.18 -2.00
N PRO A 167 -14.83 10.87 -3.29
CA PRO A 167 -16.15 10.64 -3.87
C PRO A 167 -16.80 9.32 -3.48
N PHE A 168 -16.04 8.38 -2.92
CA PHE A 168 -16.49 7.01 -2.69
C PHE A 168 -16.47 6.67 -1.21
N ARG A 169 -17.49 5.94 -0.76
CA ARG A 169 -17.56 5.37 0.59
C ARG A 169 -17.74 3.86 0.56
N PRO A 170 -16.89 3.10 1.27
CA PRO A 170 -17.11 1.66 1.45
C PRO A 170 -18.42 1.38 2.19
N ASN A 171 -19.24 0.49 1.63
CA ASN A 171 -20.39 -0.08 2.31
C ASN A 171 -19.96 -1.11 3.36
N LYS A 172 -20.88 -1.42 4.30
CA LYS A 172 -20.68 -2.44 5.34
C LYS A 172 -20.44 -3.85 4.80
N ASP A 173 -20.87 -4.11 3.57
CA ASP A 173 -20.67 -5.39 2.90
C ASP A 173 -19.20 -5.65 2.48
N ARG A 174 -18.33 -4.62 2.58
CA ARG A 174 -16.92 -4.63 2.18
C ARG A 174 -16.71 -4.98 0.70
N LYS A 175 -17.73 -4.76 -0.13
CA LYS A 175 -17.75 -5.10 -1.56
C LYS A 175 -18.21 -3.94 -2.43
N THR A 176 -19.10 -3.10 -1.92
CA THR A 176 -19.70 -2.01 -2.71
C THR A 176 -19.29 -0.63 -2.19
N LEU A 177 -19.43 0.37 -3.06
CA LEU A 177 -19.10 1.77 -2.83
C LEU A 177 -20.33 2.64 -3.10
N TYR A 178 -20.70 3.50 -2.15
CA TYR A 178 -21.74 4.51 -2.33
C TYR A 178 -21.16 5.92 -2.46
N GLU A 179 -21.95 6.86 -2.99
CA GLU A 179 -21.52 8.25 -3.20
C GLU A 179 -21.28 8.98 -1.88
N ASN A 180 -20.16 9.71 -1.79
CA ASN A 180 -20.02 10.80 -0.83
C ASN A 180 -20.53 12.12 -1.42
N VAL A 181 -21.73 12.53 -1.03
CA VAL A 181 -22.33 13.81 -1.47
C VAL A 181 -21.59 15.06 -0.96
N TYR A 182 -20.62 14.91 -0.07
CA TYR A 182 -19.77 16.00 0.44
C TYR A 182 -18.31 15.90 -0.06
N SER A 183 -18.07 15.16 -1.15
CA SER A 183 -16.75 15.01 -1.73
C SER A 183 -16.13 16.35 -2.14
N TRP A 184 -14.84 16.52 -1.85
CA TRP A 184 -14.08 17.70 -2.25
C TRP A 184 -13.86 17.77 -3.76
N ASN A 185 -13.94 16.63 -4.47
CA ASN A 185 -13.88 16.64 -5.92
C ASN A 185 -15.12 17.27 -6.57
N LYS A 186 -16.12 17.75 -5.81
CA LYS A 186 -17.21 18.55 -6.38
C LYS A 186 -16.74 19.89 -6.95
N PHE A 187 -15.59 20.41 -6.53
CA PHE A 187 -15.08 21.72 -6.95
C PHE A 187 -13.58 21.76 -7.26
N ALA A 188 -12.88 20.63 -7.18
CA ALA A 188 -11.44 20.55 -7.40
C ALA A 188 -11.04 19.21 -8.03
N ASN A 189 -9.92 19.21 -8.75
CA ASN A 189 -9.19 17.99 -9.04
C ASN A 189 -8.42 17.61 -7.76
N VAL A 190 -8.70 16.46 -7.15
CA VAL A 190 -8.08 16.07 -5.87
C VAL A 190 -7.09 14.94 -6.10
N LEU A 191 -5.82 15.20 -5.78
CA LEU A 191 -4.72 14.26 -5.85
C LEU A 191 -4.45 13.68 -4.46
N TYR A 192 -4.85 12.43 -4.23
CA TYR A 192 -4.50 11.67 -3.04
C TYR A 192 -3.14 11.01 -3.26
N LEU A 193 -2.13 11.41 -2.51
CA LEU A 193 -0.77 10.90 -2.66
C LEU A 193 -0.35 10.08 -1.44
N GLU A 194 0.05 8.83 -1.66
CA GLU A 194 0.60 8.00 -0.59
C GLU A 194 2.07 8.30 -0.38
N ALA A 195 2.40 8.97 0.72
CA ALA A 195 3.75 9.39 1.06
C ALA A 195 4.02 9.19 2.57
N PRO A 196 5.27 8.92 2.98
CA PRO A 196 6.46 8.68 2.14
C PRO A 196 6.45 7.33 1.40
N HIS A 197 7.57 6.94 0.78
CA HIS A 197 7.71 5.60 0.21
C HIS A 197 7.42 4.51 1.26
N ASN A 198 6.85 3.39 0.83
CA ASN A 198 6.33 2.30 1.67
C ASN A 198 5.03 2.59 2.44
N VAL A 199 4.39 3.75 2.24
CA VAL A 199 3.00 3.98 2.67
C VAL A 199 2.03 3.42 1.64
N GLY A 200 1.11 2.57 2.09
CA GLY A 200 0.09 1.98 1.22
C GLY A 200 0.71 1.16 0.08
N TYR A 201 0.43 1.56 -1.16
CA TYR A 201 0.95 0.98 -2.39
C TYR A 201 2.24 1.64 -2.88
N SER A 202 2.70 2.73 -2.27
CA SER A 202 4.01 3.33 -2.54
C SER A 202 5.15 2.40 -2.14
N TYR A 203 6.26 2.42 -2.87
CA TYR A 203 7.40 1.53 -2.61
C TYR A 203 8.75 2.15 -2.96
N SER A 204 9.82 1.56 -2.42
CA SER A 204 11.19 1.80 -2.86
C SER A 204 11.73 0.64 -3.68
N THR A 205 12.48 0.93 -4.74
CA THR A 205 13.27 -0.06 -5.48
C THR A 205 14.63 -0.32 -4.82
N LYS A 206 14.98 0.43 -3.77
CA LYS A 206 16.21 0.23 -2.99
C LYS A 206 15.96 -0.82 -1.88
N PRO A 207 16.80 -1.86 -1.77
CA PRO A 207 16.73 -2.81 -0.66
C PRO A 207 16.89 -2.12 0.71
N ASP A 208 16.17 -2.60 1.71
CA ASP A 208 16.23 -2.17 3.12
C ASP A 208 15.98 -0.68 3.39
N ASP A 209 15.32 0.00 2.44
CA ASP A 209 14.96 1.41 2.52
C ASP A 209 13.69 1.63 3.35
N ASN A 210 13.81 1.50 4.67
CA ASN A 210 12.70 1.52 5.63
C ASN A 210 12.70 2.75 6.56
N ALA A 211 13.66 3.66 6.40
CA ALA A 211 13.75 4.87 7.22
C ALA A 211 13.06 6.05 6.55
N TYR A 212 12.27 6.79 7.33
CA TYR A 212 11.77 8.11 6.97
C TYR A 212 11.87 9.00 8.20
N THR A 213 12.57 10.12 8.09
CA THR A 213 12.61 11.17 9.12
C THR A 213 11.74 12.34 8.70
N ASP A 214 11.32 13.18 9.66
CA ASP A 214 10.54 14.39 9.33
C ASP A 214 11.27 15.29 8.33
N ASP A 215 12.61 15.36 8.39
CA ASP A 215 13.47 16.09 7.44
C ASP A 215 13.42 15.53 6.00
N GLN A 216 13.04 14.26 5.82
CA GLN A 216 12.91 13.60 4.52
C GLN A 216 11.48 13.67 3.96
N VAL A 217 10.48 14.02 4.79
CA VAL A 217 9.06 13.98 4.45
C VAL A 217 8.41 15.37 4.42
N GLY A 218 8.95 16.33 5.19
CA GLY A 218 8.48 17.71 5.20
C GLY A 218 9.03 18.54 4.02
N PRO A 219 8.34 19.62 3.61
CA PRO A 219 8.96 20.63 2.77
C PRO A 219 10.14 21.23 3.54
N VAL A 220 11.34 21.03 3.03
CA VAL A 220 12.51 21.77 3.50
C VAL A 220 12.22 23.24 3.21
N SER A 221 11.90 24.03 4.23
CA SER A 221 11.85 25.48 4.10
C SER A 221 13.19 25.92 3.52
N PRO A 222 13.23 26.63 2.37
CA PRO A 222 14.47 27.25 1.95
C PRO A 222 14.96 28.14 3.09
N PRO A 223 16.28 28.17 3.39
CA PRO A 223 16.80 29.16 4.31
C PRO A 223 16.36 30.53 3.79
N LEU A 224 15.70 31.29 4.67
CA LEU A 224 15.35 32.68 4.41
C LEU A 224 16.66 33.40 4.04
N GLN A 225 16.73 33.90 2.80
CA GLN A 225 17.70 34.91 2.40
C GLN A 225 17.25 36.26 2.92
#